data_AF-C6J1P4-F1
#
_entry.id   AF-C6J1P4-F1
#
_cell.length_a   1.000
_cell.length_b   1.000
_cell.length_c   1.000
_cell.angle_alpha   90.00
_cell.angle_beta   90.00
_cell.angle_gamma   90.00
#
_symmetry.space_group_name_H-M   'P 1'
#
loop_
_entity.id
_entity.type
_entity.pdbx_description
1 polymer ?
#
loop_
_entity_poly.entity_id
_entity_poly.type
_entity_poly.pdbx_seq_one_letter_code
_entity_poly.pdbx_strand_id
1 'polypeptide(L)'
;MPYFERAKKLSIWLILVGVVFFFLGIIFFSTSNFNELIDYDIKDKLLGKLITIFSFLVSIFLILLGIILKIIAKDAREDLLVIENRIRNEMKNE
;
A
#
# COMPACT_ATOMS: atom_id res chain seq x y z
N MET A 1 3.68 9.40 -20.68
CA MET A 1 2.25 9.02 -20.83
C MET A 1 1.53 9.30 -19.51
N PRO A 2 0.49 10.14 -19.51
CA PRO A 2 -0.11 10.70 -18.29
C PRO A 2 -0.73 9.64 -17.34
N TYR A 3 -1.17 8.49 -17.86
CA TYR A 3 -1.76 7.42 -17.05
C TYR A 3 -0.75 6.75 -16.10
N PHE A 4 0.48 6.52 -16.53
CA PHE A 4 1.52 5.89 -15.70
C PHE A 4 2.00 6.79 -14.56
N GLU A 5 2.05 8.10 -14.81
CA GLU A 5 2.38 9.08 -13.78
C GLU A 5 1.29 9.15 -12.71
N ARG A 6 0.01 9.02 -13.11
CA ARG A 6 -1.11 8.93 -12.17
C ARG A 6 -1.04 7.64 -11.34
N ALA A 7 -0.79 6.49 -11.97
CA ALA A 7 -0.63 5.21 -11.26
C ALA A 7 0.55 5.22 -10.27
N LYS A 8 1.68 5.82 -10.67
CA LYS A 8 2.84 6.02 -9.79
C LYS A 8 2.51 6.91 -8.61
N LYS A 9 1.81 8.03 -8.82
CA LYS A 9 1.35 8.90 -7.74
C LYS A 9 0.39 8.16 -6.80
N LEU A 10 -0.57 7.39 -7.33
CA LEU A 10 -1.52 6.61 -6.54
C LEU A 10 -0.79 5.56 -5.66
N SER A 11 0.18 4.86 -6.22
CA SER A 11 1.03 3.90 -5.49
C SER A 11 1.73 4.56 -4.30
N ILE A 12 2.31 5.74 -4.50
CA ILE A 12 2.98 6.50 -3.43
C ILE A 12 1.96 6.90 -2.35
N TRP A 13 0.79 7.38 -2.76
CA TRP A 13 -0.29 7.72 -1.83
C TRP A 13 -0.75 6.51 -1.00
N LEU A 14 -0.93 5.34 -1.62
CA LEU A 14 -1.31 4.11 -0.94
C LEU A 14 -0.26 3.68 0.10
N ILE A 15 1.03 3.77 -0.25
CA ILE A 15 2.12 3.48 0.69
C ILE A 15 2.12 4.48 1.85
N LEU A 16 1.99 5.78 1.57
CA LEU A 16 1.96 6.82 2.60
C LEU A 16 0.78 6.62 3.56
N VAL A 17 -0.42 6.37 3.03
CA VAL A 17 -1.60 6.10 3.86
C VAL A 17 -1.39 4.83 4.67
N GLY A 18 -0.84 3.77 4.08
CA GLY A 18 -0.49 2.55 4.81
C GLY A 18 0.46 2.80 5.97
N VAL A 19 1.53 3.57 5.76
CA VAL A 19 2.48 3.97 6.82
C VAL A 19 1.80 4.78 7.93
N VAL A 20 0.86 5.66 7.59
CA VAL A 20 0.07 6.41 8.60
C VAL A 20 -0.78 5.45 9.44
N PHE A 21 -1.47 4.49 8.80
CA PHE A 21 -2.25 3.47 9.51
C PHE A 21 -1.38 2.55 10.39
N PHE A 22 -0.13 2.30 9.98
CA PHE A 22 0.84 1.58 10.79
C PHE A 22 1.16 2.33 12.09
N PHE A 23 1.50 3.63 11.99
CA PHE A 23 1.78 4.46 13.17
C PHE A 23 0.56 4.61 14.08
N LEU A 24 -0.64 4.78 13.49
CA LEU A 24 -1.88 4.76 14.27
C LEU A 24 -2.06 3.42 15.01
N GLY A 25 -1.75 2.30 14.36
CA GLY A 25 -1.74 0.98 14.97
C GLY A 25 -0.80 0.90 16.19
N ILE A 26 0.41 1.44 16.08
CA ILE A 26 1.36 1.51 17.21
C ILE A 26 0.82 2.38 18.35
N ILE A 27 0.26 3.56 18.04
CA ILE A 27 -0.31 4.46 19.06
C ILE A 27 -1.47 3.78 19.79
N PHE A 28 -2.39 3.15 19.05
CA PHE A 28 -3.48 2.39 19.64
C PHE A 28 -2.98 1.21 20.46
N PHE A 29 -1.97 0.49 19.99
CA PHE A 29 -1.35 -0.60 20.74
C PHE A 29 -0.70 -0.11 22.04
N SER A 30 -0.02 1.03 22.02
CA SER A 30 0.60 1.62 23.22
C SER A 30 -0.43 2.16 24.21
N THR A 31 -1.59 2.61 23.72
CA THR A 31 -2.65 3.19 24.56
C THR A 31 -3.57 2.10 25.13
N SER A 32 -3.77 1.02 24.39
CA SER A 32 -4.50 -0.14 24.88
C SER A 32 -3.54 -0.98 25.73
N ASN A 33 -3.75 -1.05 27.05
CA ASN A 33 -3.01 -1.96 27.94
C ASN A 33 -3.16 -3.42 27.48
N PHE A 34 -2.40 -3.82 26.47
CA PHE A 34 -2.50 -5.14 25.86
C PHE A 34 -2.00 -6.21 26.82
N ASN A 35 -0.97 -5.88 27.60
CA ASN A 35 -0.37 -6.74 28.62
C ASN A 35 -1.35 -7.11 29.74
N GLU A 36 -2.24 -6.20 30.15
CA GLU A 36 -3.24 -6.47 31.21
C GLU A 36 -4.25 -7.57 30.83
N LEU A 37 -4.38 -7.93 29.54
CA LEU A 37 -5.39 -8.87 29.07
C LEU A 37 -4.88 -10.32 28.98
N ILE A 38 -3.57 -10.53 28.97
CA ILE A 38 -3.02 -11.88 29.18
C ILE A 38 -3.25 -12.29 30.64
N ASP A 39 -3.17 -11.33 31.56
CA ASP A 39 -3.28 -11.59 33.00
C ASP A 39 -4.70 -11.42 33.57
N TYR A 40 -5.54 -10.54 33.02
CA TYR A 40 -6.89 -10.25 33.53
C TYR A 40 -7.93 -10.16 32.40
N ASP A 41 -8.88 -11.11 32.40
CA ASP A 41 -9.96 -11.30 31.41
C ASP A 41 -11.02 -10.16 31.41
N ILE A 42 -10.60 -8.92 31.15
CA ILE A 42 -11.48 -7.75 31.15
C ILE A 42 -12.09 -7.56 29.75
N LYS A 43 -13.35 -7.98 29.61
CA LYS A 43 -14.15 -7.95 28.36
C LYS A 43 -14.35 -6.56 27.75
N ASP A 44 -14.32 -5.48 28.54
CA ASP A 44 -14.68 -4.13 28.06
C ASP A 44 -13.66 -3.46 27.12
N LYS A 45 -12.43 -3.98 27.02
CA LYS A 45 -11.39 -3.39 26.14
C LYS A 45 -11.27 -4.09 24.77
N LEU A 46 -12.18 -5.00 24.42
CA LEU A 46 -12.08 -5.85 23.22
C LEU A 46 -12.20 -5.05 21.89
N LEU A 47 -13.03 -4.00 21.88
CA LEU A 47 -13.25 -3.12 20.72
C LEU A 47 -11.98 -2.36 20.30
N GLY A 48 -11.26 -1.75 21.24
CA GLY A 48 -10.01 -1.02 20.94
C GLY A 48 -8.92 -1.94 20.38
N LYS A 49 -8.93 -3.21 20.78
CA LYS A 49 -8.00 -4.24 20.31
C LYS A 49 -8.32 -4.71 18.90
N LEU A 50 -9.59 -4.96 18.60
CA LEU A 50 -10.04 -5.25 17.25
C LEU A 50 -9.69 -4.10 16.29
N ILE A 51 -9.87 -2.84 16.72
CA ILE A 51 -9.48 -1.67 15.93
C ILE A 51 -7.97 -1.65 15.67
N THR A 52 -7.15 -1.99 16.68
CA THR A 52 -5.68 -2.05 16.53
C THR A 52 -5.26 -3.10 15.52
N ILE A 53 -5.79 -4.33 15.63
CA ILE A 53 -5.52 -5.44 14.70
C ILE A 53 -6.00 -5.08 13.29
N PHE A 54 -7.20 -4.53 13.18
CA PHE A 54 -7.76 -4.11 11.89
C PHE A 54 -6.93 -3.01 11.24
N SER A 55 -6.49 -2.00 12.01
CA SER A 55 -5.60 -0.94 11.52
C SER A 55 -4.28 -1.50 10.99
N PHE A 56 -3.71 -2.50 11.68
CA PHE A 56 -2.50 -3.18 11.25
C PHE A 56 -2.70 -3.97 9.94
N LEU A 57 -3.78 -4.73 9.83
CA LEU A 57 -4.12 -5.49 8.63
C LEU A 57 -4.34 -4.56 7.42
N VAL A 58 -5.10 -3.47 7.62
CA VAL A 58 -5.33 -2.46 6.58
C VAL A 58 -4.03 -1.80 6.16
N SER A 59 -3.15 -1.45 7.10
CA SER A 59 -1.82 -0.91 6.81
C SER A 59 -1.00 -1.84 5.90
N ILE A 60 -0.88 -3.12 6.29
CA ILE A 60 -0.12 -4.11 5.52
C ILE A 60 -0.71 -4.25 4.12
N PHE A 61 -2.04 -4.36 4.02
CA PHE A 61 -2.73 -4.47 2.74
C PHE A 61 -2.48 -3.27 1.83
N LEU A 62 -2.58 -2.04 2.35
CA LEU A 62 -2.34 -0.81 1.58
C LEU A 62 -0.89 -0.69 1.10
N ILE A 63 0.08 -1.06 1.94
CA ILE A 63 1.50 -1.05 1.56
C ILE A 63 1.75 -2.06 0.43
N LEU A 64 1.25 -3.29 0.57
CA LEU A 64 1.38 -4.33 -0.45
C LEU A 64 0.74 -3.90 -1.78
N LEU A 65 -0.49 -3.37 -1.72
CA LEU A 65 -1.20 -2.87 -2.90
C LEU A 65 -0.41 -1.74 -3.59
N GLY A 66 0.13 -0.81 -2.80
CA GLY A 66 0.97 0.27 -3.31
C GLY A 66 2.23 -0.24 -4.02
N ILE A 67 2.91 -1.25 -3.46
CA ILE A 67 4.10 -1.87 -4.08
C ILE A 67 3.72 -2.59 -5.40
N ILE A 68 2.66 -3.39 -5.39
CA ILE A 68 2.20 -4.14 -6.58
C ILE A 68 1.87 -3.15 -7.70
N LEU A 69 1.12 -2.08 -7.41
CA LEU A 69 0.77 -1.07 -8.39
C LEU A 69 2.00 -0.37 -8.98
N LYS A 70 3.04 -0.16 -8.17
CA LYS A 70 4.32 0.41 -8.63
C LYS A 70 5.01 -0.50 -9.64
N ILE A 71 4.99 -1.80 -9.40
CA ILE A 71 5.59 -2.81 -10.28
C ILE A 71 4.81 -2.86 -11.59
N ILE A 72 3.49 -3.00 -11.55
CA ILE A 72 2.63 -3.06 -12.74
C ILE A 72 2.78 -1.80 -13.60
N ALA A 73 2.81 -0.62 -12.98
CA ALA A 73 3.00 0.63 -13.71
C ALA A 73 4.40 0.76 -14.33
N LYS A 74 5.40 0.08 -13.77
CA LYS A 74 6.75 0.04 -14.33
C LYS A 74 6.80 -0.91 -15.53
N ASP A 75 6.31 -2.14 -15.38
CA ASP A 75 6.27 -3.15 -16.46
C ASP A 75 5.52 -2.62 -17.68
N ALA A 76 4.30 -2.12 -17.49
CA ALA A 76 3.50 -1.64 -18.60
C ALA A 76 4.10 -0.39 -19.28
N ARG A 77 4.95 0.38 -18.58
CA ARG A 77 5.71 1.47 -19.20
C ARG A 77 6.86 0.93 -20.07
N GLU A 78 7.56 -0.09 -19.60
CA GLU A 78 8.64 -0.74 -20.34
C GLU A 78 8.10 -1.41 -21.62
N ASP A 79 6.99 -2.13 -21.51
CA ASP A 79 6.31 -2.76 -22.65
C ASP A 79 5.91 -1.75 -23.73
N LEU A 80 5.34 -0.61 -23.33
CA LEU A 80 4.93 0.43 -24.29
C LEU A 80 6.13 1.09 -24.97
N LEU A 81 7.25 1.28 -24.28
CA LEU A 81 8.47 1.81 -24.89
C LEU A 81 9.04 0.83 -25.93
N VAL A 82 8.97 -0.48 -25.68
CA VAL A 82 9.38 -1.49 -26.66
C VAL A 82 8.48 -1.44 -27.89
N ILE A 83 7.16 -1.32 -27.72
CA ILE A 83 6.21 -1.20 -28.83
C ILE A 83 6.46 0.10 -29.63
N GLU A 84 6.64 1.24 -28.95
CA GLU A 84 6.92 2.52 -29.59
C GLU A 84 8.21 2.46 -30.43
N ASN A 85 9.26 1.81 -29.90
CA ASN A 85 10.52 1.64 -30.62
C ASN A 85 10.38 0.76 -31.87
N ARG A 86 9.54 -0.29 -31.81
CA ARG A 86 9.26 -1.14 -32.99
C ARG A 86 8.55 -0.36 -34.08
N ILE A 87 7.46 0.33 -33.74
CA ILE A 87 6.69 1.16 -34.68
C ILE A 87 7.58 2.23 -35.31
N ARG A 88 8.42 2.89 -34.51
CA ARG A 88 9.34 3.93 -35.00
C ARG A 88 10.37 3.38 -35.99
N ASN A 89 10.86 2.16 -35.78
CA ASN A 89 11.84 1.54 -36.67
C ASN A 89 11.19 1.07 -37.98
N GLU A 90 9.94 0.58 -37.94
CA GLU A 90 9.17 0.23 -39.14
C GLU A 90 8.93 1.46 -40.01
N MET A 91 8.48 2.59 -39.43
CA MET A 91 8.26 3.84 -40.17
C MET A 91 9.54 4.49 -40.74
N LYS A 92 10.73 4.06 -40.31
CA LYS A 92 12.01 4.55 -40.86
C LYS A 92 12.51 3.72 -42.04
N ASN A 93 11.95 2.52 -42.22
CA ASN A 93 12.33 1.58 -43.27
C ASN A 93 11.37 1.63 -44.48
N GLU A 94 10.28 2.41 -44.39
CA GLU A 94 9.41 2.81 -45.50
C GLU A 94 9.83 4.20 -46.03
#